data_AF-A0A2H0B2A1-F1
#
_entry.id   AF-A0A2H0B2A1-F1
#
_cell.length_a   1.000
_cell.length_b   1.000
_cell.length_c   1.000
_cell.angle_alpha   90.00
_cell.angle_beta   90.00
_cell.angle_gamma   90.00
#
_symmetry.space_group_name_H-M   'P 1'
#
loop_
_entity.id
_entity.type
_entity.pdbx_description
1 polymer ?
#
loop_
_entity_poly.entity_id
_entity_poly.type
_entity_poly.pdbx_seq_one_letter_code
_entity_poly.pdbx_strand_id
1 'polypeptide(L)'
;QPITCFDTCSSDAECEADLRCQSVSGTKRCVNPSCSEDADCSCAVAKKACWDKCQNNNDCESPWACQTIPGTNDKRCVNSSCVGESDCSCAVAEVAHPSPLASLPKASPPALPQAGVNTPMVLGVSVGILMMLVGLLAL
;
A
#
# COMPACT_ATOMS: atom_id res chain seq x y z
N GLN A 1 -18.08 21.32 -32.46
CA GLN A 1 -17.68 20.21 -31.57
C GLN A 1 -16.86 20.83 -30.45
N PRO A 2 -17.01 20.39 -29.18
CA PRO A 2 -16.10 20.83 -28.13
C PRO A 2 -14.67 20.43 -28.49
N ILE A 3 -13.71 21.30 -28.16
CA ILE A 3 -12.30 21.06 -28.43
C ILE A 3 -11.81 19.95 -27.49
N THR A 4 -11.21 18.91 -28.05
CA THR A 4 -10.83 17.71 -27.31
C THR A 4 -9.39 17.82 -26.79
N CYS A 5 -8.91 16.77 -26.15
CA CYS A 5 -7.56 16.73 -25.60
C CYS A 5 -6.48 17.14 -26.63
N PHE A 6 -5.52 17.94 -26.18
CA PHE A 6 -4.33 18.39 -26.90
C PHE A 6 -4.58 19.22 -28.16
N ASP A 7 -5.84 19.47 -28.50
CA ASP A 7 -6.19 20.47 -29.49
C ASP A 7 -5.86 21.88 -28.99
N THR A 8 -5.61 22.78 -29.94
CA THR A 8 -5.33 24.20 -29.66
C THR A 8 -6.55 24.93 -29.13
N CYS A 9 -6.33 25.82 -28.16
CA CYS A 9 -7.39 26.61 -27.52
C CYS A 9 -6.92 28.04 -27.27
N SER A 10 -7.86 28.97 -27.07
CA SER A 10 -7.55 30.34 -26.60
C SER A 10 -7.96 30.55 -25.14
N SER A 11 -8.98 29.82 -24.69
CA SER A 11 -9.58 29.91 -23.37
C SER A 11 -10.13 28.57 -22.88
N ASP A 12 -10.30 28.43 -21.55
CA ASP A 12 -10.84 27.22 -20.93
C ASP A 12 -12.26 26.88 -21.38
N ALA A 13 -13.06 27.87 -21.78
CA ALA A 13 -14.45 27.70 -22.18
C ALA A 13 -14.61 26.92 -23.49
N GLU A 14 -13.53 26.80 -24.27
CA GLU A 14 -13.52 26.08 -25.54
C GLU A 14 -13.22 24.59 -25.35
N CYS A 15 -12.60 24.21 -24.23
CA CYS A 15 -12.24 22.85 -23.90
C CYS A 15 -13.46 22.09 -23.32
N GLU A 16 -13.44 20.75 -23.41
CA GLU A 16 -14.37 19.93 -22.62
C GLU A 16 -14.29 20.26 -21.11
N ALA A 17 -15.38 20.03 -20.38
CA ALA A 17 -15.60 20.56 -19.03
C ALA A 17 -14.45 20.28 -18.03
N ASP A 18 -13.77 19.15 -18.19
CA ASP A 18 -12.69 18.69 -17.32
C ASP A 18 -11.27 19.09 -17.79
N LEU A 19 -11.15 19.74 -18.94
CA LEU A 19 -9.89 20.19 -19.54
C LEU A 19 -9.64 21.68 -19.30
N ARG A 20 -8.37 22.09 -19.33
CA ARG A 20 -7.93 23.48 -19.14
C ARG A 20 -6.99 23.92 -20.25
N CYS A 21 -7.14 25.16 -20.68
CA CYS A 21 -6.35 25.73 -21.76
C CYS A 21 -5.00 26.25 -21.25
N GLN A 22 -3.99 25.38 -21.28
CA GLN A 22 -2.65 25.67 -20.75
C GLN A 22 -1.57 25.68 -21.83
N SER A 23 -0.47 26.36 -21.54
CA SER A 23 0.68 26.41 -22.45
C SER A 23 1.55 25.17 -22.29
N VAL A 24 1.63 24.36 -23.35
CA VAL A 24 2.50 23.18 -23.47
C VAL A 24 3.52 23.46 -24.56
N SER A 25 4.81 23.51 -24.21
CA SER A 25 5.89 23.85 -25.16
C SER A 25 5.63 25.14 -25.96
N GLY A 26 5.03 26.15 -25.31
CA GLY A 26 4.72 27.44 -25.94
C GLY A 26 3.44 27.49 -26.78
N THR A 27 2.69 26.40 -26.91
CA THR A 27 1.38 26.37 -27.59
C THR A 27 0.26 26.16 -26.56
N LYS A 28 -0.81 26.94 -26.66
CA LYS A 28 -2.01 26.77 -25.82
C LYS A 28 -2.81 25.56 -26.28
N ARG A 29 -2.99 24.59 -25.39
CA ARG A 29 -3.72 23.34 -25.65
C ARG A 29 -4.68 23.00 -24.52
N CYS A 30 -5.81 22.39 -24.87
CA CYS A 30 -6.75 21.82 -23.91
C CYS A 30 -6.13 20.57 -23.30
N VAL A 31 -5.65 20.68 -22.07
CA VAL A 31 -4.97 19.59 -21.37
C VAL A 31 -5.61 19.32 -20.03
N ASN A 32 -5.44 18.11 -19.52
CA ASN A 32 -5.82 17.83 -18.15
C ASN A 32 -4.90 18.63 -17.21
N PRO A 33 -5.43 19.47 -16.29
CA PRO A 33 -4.61 20.28 -15.41
C PRO A 33 -3.69 19.48 -14.49
N SER A 34 -3.97 18.20 -14.26
CA SER A 34 -3.10 17.31 -13.48
C SER A 34 -1.92 16.75 -14.28
N CYS A 35 -1.93 16.84 -15.61
CA CYS A 35 -0.86 16.36 -16.47
C CYS A 35 -0.84 17.13 -17.80
N SER A 36 -0.38 18.38 -17.76
CA SER A 36 -0.36 19.23 -18.96
C SER A 36 0.54 18.71 -20.09
N GLU A 37 1.47 17.81 -19.79
CA GLU A 37 2.41 17.23 -20.76
C GLU A 37 1.88 15.96 -21.45
N ASP A 38 0.75 15.41 -20.99
CA ASP A 38 0.19 14.15 -21.49
C ASP A 38 -0.74 14.40 -22.69
N ALA A 39 -0.34 13.90 -23.87
CA ALA A 39 -1.03 14.10 -25.14
C ALA A 39 -2.42 13.47 -25.22
N ASP A 40 -2.68 12.48 -24.37
CA ASP A 40 -3.94 11.75 -24.35
C ASP A 40 -4.90 12.31 -23.27
N CYS A 41 -4.45 13.29 -22.47
CA CYS A 41 -5.15 13.90 -21.31
C CYS A 41 -5.67 12.87 -20.30
N SER A 42 -5.24 11.64 -20.50
CA SER A 42 -5.53 10.46 -19.74
C SER A 42 -4.35 10.37 -18.81
N CYS A 43 -4.25 11.33 -17.87
CA CYS A 43 -3.18 11.34 -16.90
C CYS A 43 -3.03 9.91 -16.42
N ALA A 44 -1.91 9.27 -16.75
CA ALA A 44 -1.43 8.18 -15.96
C ALA A 44 -1.15 8.81 -14.61
N VAL A 45 -2.19 9.01 -13.80
CA VAL A 45 -2.08 9.45 -12.42
C VAL A 45 -1.21 8.37 -11.85
N ALA A 46 0.06 8.68 -11.61
CA ALA A 46 1.00 7.73 -11.05
C ALA A 46 0.31 7.19 -9.80
N LYS A 47 -0.20 5.96 -9.93
CA LYS A 47 -1.13 5.43 -8.95
C LYS A 47 -0.32 5.30 -7.68
N LYS A 48 -0.84 5.90 -6.62
CA LYS A 48 -0.15 6.00 -5.35
C LYS A 48 -0.04 4.62 -4.74
N ALA A 49 1.16 4.30 -4.28
CA ALA A 49 1.45 3.01 -3.69
C ALA A 49 0.85 2.92 -2.28
N CYS A 50 0.98 1.75 -1.66
CA CYS A 50 0.68 1.57 -0.24
C CYS A 50 1.29 2.71 0.59
N TRP A 51 0.50 3.27 1.50
CA TRP A 51 0.92 4.30 2.46
C TRP A 51 1.27 5.68 1.92
N ASP A 52 1.13 5.90 0.63
CA ASP A 52 1.17 7.24 0.05
C ASP A 52 -0.08 8.05 0.41
N LYS A 53 0.08 9.38 0.52
CA LYS A 53 -1.04 10.30 0.80
C LYS A 53 -1.98 10.39 -0.40
N CYS A 54 -3.27 10.21 -0.17
CA CYS A 54 -4.31 10.26 -1.20
C CYS A 54 -5.41 11.27 -0.87
N GLN A 55 -6.22 11.66 -1.85
CA GLN A 55 -7.43 12.46 -1.61
C GLN A 55 -8.70 11.63 -1.77
N ASN A 56 -8.72 10.73 -2.75
CA ASN A 56 -9.83 9.85 -3.06
C ASN A 56 -9.31 8.47 -3.56
N ASN A 57 -10.21 7.49 -3.73
CA ASN A 57 -9.82 6.12 -4.10
C ASN A 57 -9.17 6.01 -5.49
N ASN A 58 -9.42 6.96 -6.39
CA ASN A 58 -8.83 6.91 -7.74
C ASN A 58 -7.36 7.33 -7.73
N ASP A 59 -6.86 7.93 -6.65
CA ASP A 59 -5.43 8.20 -6.49
C ASP A 59 -4.61 6.91 -6.28
N CYS A 60 -5.20 5.88 -5.68
CA CYS A 60 -4.50 4.69 -5.23
C CYS A 60 -4.39 3.63 -6.32
N GLU A 61 -3.26 2.92 -6.36
CA GLU A 61 -3.12 1.72 -7.18
C GLU A 61 -4.07 0.62 -6.69
N SER A 62 -4.60 -0.20 -7.59
CA SER A 62 -5.35 -1.39 -7.16
C SER A 62 -4.38 -2.40 -6.56
N PRO A 63 -4.67 -3.01 -5.39
CA PRO A 63 -5.98 -3.15 -4.74
C PRO A 63 -6.27 -2.16 -3.58
N TRP A 64 -5.55 -1.04 -3.49
CA TRP A 64 -5.61 -0.13 -2.35
C TRP A 64 -6.79 0.86 -2.43
N ALA A 65 -7.29 1.28 -1.26
CA ALA A 65 -8.33 2.29 -1.10
C ALA A 65 -7.81 3.46 -0.25
N CYS A 66 -8.30 4.67 -0.52
CA CYS A 66 -7.90 5.86 0.22
C CYS A 66 -8.70 5.97 1.53
N GLN A 67 -8.04 5.77 2.67
CA GLN A 67 -8.67 5.76 4.00
C GLN A 67 -7.99 6.72 4.95
N THR A 68 -8.73 7.22 5.95
CA THR A 68 -8.20 8.06 7.03
C THR A 68 -7.55 7.19 8.11
N ILE A 69 -6.33 7.53 8.52
CA ILE A 69 -5.57 6.70 9.48
C ILE A 69 -6.05 6.95 10.91
N PRO A 70 -6.36 5.90 11.67
CA PRO A 70 -6.79 6.05 13.06
C PRO A 70 -5.72 6.78 13.88
N GLY A 71 -6.15 7.81 14.62
CA GLY A 71 -5.25 8.65 15.42
C GLY A 71 -4.59 9.81 14.67
N THR A 72 -4.82 9.95 13.35
CA THR A 72 -4.39 11.13 12.58
C THR A 72 -5.54 11.65 11.68
N ASN A 73 -5.34 12.79 11.04
CA ASN A 73 -6.25 13.31 10.00
C ASN A 73 -5.71 13.07 8.57
N ASP A 74 -4.65 12.26 8.42
CA ASP A 74 -4.07 11.95 7.12
C ASP A 74 -4.89 10.85 6.41
N LYS A 75 -5.05 11.01 5.09
CA LYS A 75 -5.62 9.98 4.21
C LYS A 75 -4.52 9.27 3.43
N ARG A 76 -4.50 7.94 3.47
CA ARG A 76 -3.48 7.13 2.80
C ARG A 76 -4.09 5.96 2.04
N CYS A 77 -3.38 5.51 1.01
CA CYS A 77 -3.73 4.31 0.28
C CYS A 77 -3.42 3.07 1.12
N VAL A 78 -4.44 2.26 1.42
CA VAL A 78 -4.34 1.03 2.23
C VAL A 78 -5.19 -0.09 1.72
N ASN A 79 -4.90 -1.28 2.24
CA ASN A 79 -5.91 -2.32 2.30
C ASN A 79 -7.04 -1.90 3.27
N SER A 80 -8.27 -1.84 2.75
CA SER A 80 -9.47 -1.47 3.54
C SER A 80 -9.74 -2.43 4.70
N SER A 81 -9.20 -3.65 4.67
CA SER A 81 -9.29 -4.62 5.76
C SER A 81 -8.35 -4.31 6.94
N CYS A 82 -7.33 -3.46 6.76
CA CYS A 82 -6.37 -3.11 7.80
C CYS A 82 -5.83 -1.68 7.64
N VAL A 83 -6.69 -0.69 7.90
CA VAL A 83 -6.39 0.75 7.75
C VAL A 83 -5.29 1.25 8.70
N GLY A 84 -4.89 0.48 9.70
CA GLY A 84 -3.81 0.82 10.63
C GLY A 84 -2.43 0.27 10.24
N GLU A 85 -2.35 -0.63 9.26
CA GLU A 85 -1.11 -1.35 8.94
C GLU A 85 -0.32 -0.63 7.85
N SER A 86 0.96 -0.39 8.14
CA SER A 86 1.84 0.41 7.27
C SER A 86 2.41 -0.30 6.07
N ASP A 87 2.48 -1.61 6.17
CA ASP A 87 2.92 -2.52 5.13
C ASP A 87 1.76 -2.94 4.18
N CYS A 88 0.54 -2.41 4.42
CA CYS A 88 -0.70 -2.75 3.72
C CYS A 88 -0.97 -4.26 3.59
N SER A 89 -0.29 -5.08 4.38
CA SER A 89 -0.40 -6.51 4.40
C SER A 89 -1.13 -6.86 5.69
N CYS A 90 -2.44 -7.02 5.57
CA CYS A 90 -3.19 -7.54 6.71
C CYS A 90 -2.62 -8.92 7.01
N ALA A 91 -2.25 -9.20 8.26
CA ALA A 91 -2.06 -10.57 8.71
C ALA A 91 -3.39 -11.28 8.47
N VAL A 92 -3.51 -11.93 7.31
CA VAL A 92 -4.68 -12.70 6.94
C VAL A 92 -4.78 -13.79 8.00
N ALA A 93 -5.80 -13.69 8.85
CA ALA A 93 -6.39 -14.91 9.39
C ALA A 93 -6.65 -15.80 8.17
N GLU A 94 -6.05 -16.99 8.15
CA GLU A 94 -6.27 -17.99 7.10
C GLU A 94 -7.78 -18.18 6.92
N VAL A 95 -8.38 -17.45 5.98
CA VAL A 95 -9.76 -17.70 5.59
C VAL A 95 -9.68 -18.97 4.77
N ALA A 96 -10.11 -20.06 5.41
CA ALA A 96 -10.40 -21.33 4.80
C ALA A 96 -10.99 -21.10 3.40
N HIS A 97 -10.20 -21.47 2.40
CA HIS A 97 -10.63 -21.56 1.02
C HIS A 97 -11.87 -22.48 0.97
N PRO A 98 -13.04 -22.07 0.47
CA PRO A 98 -14.08 -23.04 0.12
C PRO A 98 -13.64 -23.72 -1.18
N SER A 99 -12.84 -24.78 -1.08
CA SER A 99 -12.64 -25.68 -2.22
C SER A 99 -13.99 -26.34 -2.55
N PRO A 100 -14.44 -26.35 -3.82
CA PRO A 100 -15.65 -27.07 -4.21
C PRO A 100 -15.44 -28.58 -4.03
N LEU A 101 -16.47 -29.25 -3.51
CA LEU A 101 -16.52 -30.67 -3.15
C LEU A 101 -15.85 -31.59 -4.19
N ALA A 102 -14.85 -32.36 -3.75
CA ALA A 102 -14.58 -33.69 -4.27
C ALA A 102 -14.69 -34.68 -3.10
N SER A 103 -15.74 -35.49 -3.14
CA SER A 103 -16.08 -36.57 -2.21
C SER A 103 -14.89 -37.51 -1.95
N LEU A 104 -14.48 -37.72 -0.69
CA LEU A 104 -13.68 -38.89 -0.30
C LEU A 104 -14.01 -39.28 1.16
N PRO A 105 -14.05 -40.59 1.49
CA PRO A 105 -14.68 -41.09 2.71
C PRO A 105 -13.81 -40.85 3.96
N LYS A 106 -14.52 -40.74 5.08
CA LYS A 106 -14.01 -40.59 6.45
C LYS A 106 -12.98 -41.69 6.77
N ALA A 107 -11.70 -41.32 6.80
CA ALA A 107 -10.62 -42.13 7.33
C ALA A 107 -10.09 -41.50 8.63
N SER A 108 -9.97 -42.35 9.65
CA SER A 108 -9.53 -42.06 11.02
C SER A 108 -8.23 -41.24 11.11
N PRO A 109 -8.02 -40.48 12.20
CA PRO A 109 -6.74 -39.81 12.42
C PRO A 109 -5.61 -40.83 12.66
N PRO A 110 -4.48 -40.75 11.92
CA PRO A 110 -3.25 -41.39 12.36
C PRO A 110 -2.68 -40.58 13.52
N ALA A 111 -2.49 -41.22 14.68
CA ALA A 111 -1.67 -40.68 15.75
C ALA A 111 -0.27 -40.39 15.20
N LEU A 112 0.17 -39.14 15.19
CA LEU A 112 1.56 -38.83 14.89
C LEU A 112 2.44 -39.18 16.11
N PRO A 113 3.58 -39.86 15.88
CA PRO A 113 4.52 -40.21 16.94
C PRO A 113 5.20 -38.96 17.50
N GLN A 114 5.43 -38.97 18.82
CA GLN A 114 6.36 -38.06 19.46
C GLN A 114 7.76 -38.25 18.84
N ALA A 115 8.26 -37.20 18.20
CA ALA A 115 9.66 -36.99 17.87
C ALA A 115 9.90 -35.50 18.11
N GLY A 116 10.92 -35.03 18.82
CA GLY A 116 12.19 -35.61 19.17
C GLY A 116 13.06 -34.39 19.46
N VAL A 117 13.77 -34.43 20.56
CA VAL A 117 14.62 -33.38 21.11
C VAL A 117 15.50 -32.68 20.07
N ASN A 118 15.55 -31.35 20.12
CA ASN A 118 16.78 -30.58 19.86
C ASN A 118 16.64 -29.16 20.40
N THR A 119 16.91 -28.98 21.69
CA THR A 119 17.25 -27.67 22.26
C THR A 119 18.77 -27.48 22.21
N PRO A 120 19.32 -26.68 21.28
CA PRO A 120 20.67 -26.19 21.45
C PRO A 120 20.68 -25.10 22.52
N MET A 121 21.52 -25.30 23.54
CA MET A 121 21.85 -24.32 24.57
C MET A 121 22.34 -23.01 23.94
N VAL A 122 21.77 -21.87 24.33
CA VAL A 122 22.48 -20.59 24.31
C VAL A 122 22.80 -20.23 25.76
N LEU A 123 23.89 -20.82 26.25
CA LEU A 123 24.71 -20.25 27.32
C LEU A 123 25.42 -19.02 26.72
N GLY A 124 25.27 -17.84 27.32
CA GLY A 124 26.23 -16.76 27.07
C GLY A 124 25.71 -15.33 27.08
N VAL A 125 25.17 -14.86 28.20
CA VAL A 125 25.25 -13.44 28.60
C VAL A 125 24.98 -13.31 30.10
N SER A 126 25.93 -13.70 30.95
CA SER A 126 25.87 -13.37 32.39
C SER A 126 27.23 -13.11 33.03
N VAL A 127 28.32 -13.01 32.25
CA VAL A 127 29.65 -12.63 32.78
C VAL A 127 29.85 -11.11 32.80
N GLY A 128 29.11 -10.34 31.99
CA GLY A 128 29.26 -8.87 31.94
C GLY A 128 28.80 -8.12 33.19
N ILE A 129 27.77 -8.63 33.88
CA ILE A 129 27.19 -7.96 35.06
C ILE A 129 28.10 -8.12 36.28
N LEU A 130 28.81 -9.26 36.41
CA LEU A 130 29.71 -9.49 37.54
C LEU A 130 30.97 -8.61 37.46
N MET A 131 31.48 -8.33 36.26
CA MET A 131 32.63 -7.44 36.07
C MET A 131 32.31 -5.96 36.33
N MET A 132 31.07 -5.51 36.07
CA MET A 132 30.66 -4.14 36.42
C MET A 132 30.56 -3.90 37.94
N LEU A 133 30.15 -4.91 38.71
CA LEU A 133 30.03 -4.78 40.16
C LEU A 133 31.40 -4.72 40.87
N VAL A 134 32.41 -5.44 40.38
CA VAL A 134 33.77 -5.38 40.94
C VAL A 134 34.44 -4.04 40.60
N GLY A 135 34.20 -3.48 39.40
CA GLY A 135 34.70 -2.16 39.03
C GLY A 135 34.14 -1.01 39.88
N LEU A 136 32.90 -1.12 40.35
CA LEU A 136 32.28 -0.09 41.21
C LEU A 136 32.75 -0.14 42.67
N LEU A 137 33.28 -1.28 43.13
CA LEU A 137 33.82 -1.47 44.48
C LEU A 137 35.32 -1.12 44.58
N ALA A 138 35.98 -0.87 43.46
CA ALA A 138 37.40 -0.52 43.37
C ALA A 138 37.66 0.98 43.08
N LEU A 139 36.62 1.82 43.13
CA LEU A 139 36.73 3.29 43.16
C LEU A 139 36.45 3.84 44.55
#